data_AF-A0A9D1LYA4-F1
#
_entry.id   AF-A0A9D1LYA4-F1
#
_cell.length_a   1.000
_cell.length_b   1.000
_cell.length_c   1.000
_cell.angle_alpha   90.00
_cell.angle_beta   90.00
_cell.angle_gamma   90.00
#
_symmetry.space_group_name_H-M   'P 1'
#
loop_
_entity.id
_entity.type
_entity.pdbx_description
1 polymer ?
#
loop_
_entity_poly.entity_id
_entity_poly.type
_entity_poly.pdbx_seq_one_letter_code
_entity_poly.pdbx_strand_id
1 'polypeptide(L)'
;MESNYLISIVGKQKIDGETDTVEVVTEGSYVFRNGKYFITYEEYDKENPSEHYTSVVKAEGEKMVTIMRAGGISSRLTLEKDRRHYCHYSVPVGEMMIGIYTSQINSTLSEKGGELFVKYTIDFNASLASENEFHITVKHKNDSAELVL
;
A
#
# COMPACT_ATOMS: atom_id res chain seq x y z
N MET A 1 16.47 7.24 8.13
CA MET A 1 15.12 7.47 8.71
C MET A 1 15.01 6.57 9.91
N GLU A 2 14.48 7.04 11.04
CA GLU A 2 14.27 6.16 12.20
C GLU A 2 13.00 5.31 11.99
N SER A 3 13.14 3.99 12.15
CA SER A 3 12.05 3.01 12.03
C SER A 3 11.43 2.73 13.40
N ASN A 4 10.64 3.69 13.89
CA ASN A 4 10.02 3.66 15.22
C ASN A 4 8.59 3.10 15.22
N TYR A 5 8.09 2.65 14.06
CA TYR A 5 6.74 2.13 13.91
C TYR A 5 6.76 0.68 13.40
N LEU A 6 5.81 -0.09 13.90
CA LEU A 6 5.42 -1.38 13.35
C LEU A 6 4.31 -1.15 12.33
N ILE A 7 4.54 -1.60 11.10
CA ILE A 7 3.62 -1.50 9.97
C ILE A 7 3.10 -2.91 9.70
N SER A 8 1.78 -3.09 9.80
CA SER A 8 1.10 -4.31 9.39
C SER A 8 0.26 -4.04 8.16
N ILE A 9 0.37 -4.87 7.14
CA ILE A 9 -0.33 -4.73 5.86
C ILE A 9 -0.99 -6.06 5.56
N VAL A 10 -2.30 -6.03 5.32
CA VAL A 10 -3.06 -7.16 4.81
C VAL A 10 -3.62 -6.76 3.46
N GLY A 11 -3.13 -7.36 2.39
CA GLY A 11 -3.65 -7.21 1.04
C GLY A 11 -4.48 -8.42 0.65
N LYS A 12 -5.67 -8.20 0.07
CA LYS A 12 -6.43 -9.26 -0.58
C LYS A 12 -6.63 -8.92 -2.04
N GLN A 13 -6.42 -9.92 -2.88
CA GLN A 13 -6.61 -9.83 -4.32
C GLN A 13 -7.55 -10.94 -4.75
N LYS A 14 -8.57 -10.57 -5.54
CA LYS A 14 -9.50 -11.50 -6.13
C LYS A 14 -9.41 -11.45 -7.66
N ILE A 15 -9.15 -12.61 -8.26
CA ILE A 15 -9.05 -12.83 -9.71
C ILE A 15 -9.93 -14.03 -10.04
N ASP A 16 -10.84 -13.87 -11.00
CA ASP A 16 -11.73 -14.95 -11.48
C ASP A 16 -12.48 -15.74 -10.38
N GLY A 17 -12.77 -15.07 -9.26
CA GLY A 17 -13.49 -15.66 -8.13
C GLY A 17 -12.58 -16.24 -7.04
N GLU A 18 -11.31 -16.46 -7.33
CA GLU A 18 -10.32 -16.91 -6.35
C GLU A 18 -9.73 -15.71 -5.60
N THR A 19 -9.58 -15.84 -4.29
CA THR A 19 -9.05 -14.78 -3.42
C THR A 19 -7.74 -15.23 -2.80
N ASP A 20 -6.68 -14.48 -3.04
CA ASP A 20 -5.40 -14.61 -2.37
C ASP A 20 -5.25 -13.52 -1.30
N THR A 21 -4.54 -13.83 -0.22
CA THR A 21 -4.27 -12.90 0.89
C THR A 21 -2.78 -12.88 1.19
N VAL A 22 -2.22 -11.68 1.21
CA VAL A 22 -0.82 -11.43 1.56
C VAL A 22 -0.76 -10.59 2.82
N GLU A 23 0.00 -11.06 3.79
CA GLU A 23 0.24 -10.37 5.05
C GLU A 23 1.72 -9.99 5.17
N VAL A 24 1.99 -8.75 5.55
CA VAL A 24 3.32 -8.22 5.80
C VAL A 24 3.33 -7.52 7.15
N VAL A 25 4.27 -7.89 8.01
CA VAL A 25 4.57 -7.15 9.24
C VAL A 25 6.02 -6.76 9.18
N THR A 26 6.29 -5.45 9.22
CA THR A 26 7.62 -4.91 9.02
C THR A 26 7.81 -3.63 9.82
N GLU A 27 9.06 -3.28 10.07
CA GLU A 27 9.39 -2.00 10.67
C GLU A 27 9.40 -0.92 9.60
N GLY A 28 8.95 0.28 9.97
CA GLY A 28 8.87 1.38 9.03
C GLY A 28 8.91 2.73 9.70
N SER A 29 8.86 3.75 8.86
CA SER A 29 8.73 5.14 9.29
C SER A 29 7.34 5.68 8.93
N TYR A 30 6.85 6.57 9.79
CA TYR A 30 5.55 7.19 9.64
C TYR A 30 5.66 8.68 9.97
N VAL A 31 5.33 9.54 9.00
CA VAL A 31 5.57 10.98 9.09
C VAL A 31 4.38 11.75 8.55
N PHE A 32 3.98 12.81 9.27
CA PHE A 32 3.05 13.82 8.78
C PHE A 32 3.83 14.98 8.15
N ARG A 33 3.53 15.32 6.89
CA ARG A 33 4.15 16.46 6.19
C ARG A 33 3.17 17.07 5.20
N ASN A 34 3.03 18.40 5.22
CA ASN A 34 2.18 19.17 4.30
C ASN A 34 0.73 18.67 4.23
N GLY A 35 0.13 18.30 5.38
CA GLY A 35 -1.25 17.82 5.43
C GLY A 35 -1.43 16.36 5.02
N LYS A 36 -0.34 15.58 4.90
CA LYS A 36 -0.36 14.22 4.35
C LYS A 36 0.44 13.28 5.23
N TYR A 37 -0.02 12.05 5.36
CA TYR A 37 0.71 10.99 6.05
C TYR A 37 1.52 10.17 5.05
N PHE A 38 2.75 9.84 5.42
CA PHE A 38 3.67 9.02 4.65
C PHE A 38 4.04 7.80 5.49
N ILE A 39 3.71 6.61 5.00
CA ILE A 39 4.10 5.32 5.56
C ILE A 39 5.19 4.76 4.65
N THR A 40 6.39 4.53 5.18
CA THR A 40 7.51 3.99 4.43
C THR A 40 7.98 2.69 5.07
N TYR A 41 8.13 1.64 4.27
CA TYR A 41 8.54 0.33 4.73
C TYR A 41 9.33 -0.41 3.67
N GLU A 42 10.06 -1.45 4.08
CA GLU A 42 10.77 -2.35 3.18
C GLU A 42 9.95 -3.61 2.94
N GLU A 43 9.87 -4.00 1.67
CA GLU A 43 9.34 -5.28 1.21
C GLU A 43 10.52 -6.14 0.77
N TYR A 44 10.60 -7.37 1.29
CA TYR A 44 11.62 -8.33 0.90
C TYR A 44 11.04 -9.34 -0.08
N ASP A 45 11.82 -9.69 -1.10
CA ASP A 45 11.45 -10.77 -1.99
C ASP A 45 11.50 -12.11 -1.22
N LYS A 46 10.45 -12.94 -1.36
CA LYS A 46 10.35 -14.22 -0.66
C LYS A 46 11.36 -15.24 -1.16
N GLU A 47 11.68 -15.21 -2.45
CA GLU A 47 12.60 -16.14 -3.11
C GLU A 47 14.04 -15.64 -3.05
N ASN A 48 14.23 -14.31 -3.05
CA ASN A 48 15.53 -13.68 -2.90
C ASN A 48 15.58 -12.62 -1.77
N PRO A 49 15.78 -13.03 -0.51
CA PRO A 49 15.79 -12.12 0.65
C PRO A 49 16.87 -11.02 0.61
N SER A 50 17.85 -11.12 -0.29
CA SER A 50 18.86 -10.07 -0.51
C SER A 50 18.32 -8.89 -1.33
N GLU A 51 17.22 -9.09 -2.04
CA GLU A 51 16.50 -8.04 -2.75
C GLU A 51 15.39 -7.46 -1.87
N HIS A 52 15.43 -6.14 -1.71
CA HIS A 52 14.41 -5.39 -1.01
C HIS A 52 13.96 -4.22 -1.86
N TYR A 53 12.72 -3.81 -1.62
CA TYR A 53 12.09 -2.67 -2.28
C TYR A 53 11.59 -1.72 -1.21
N THR A 54 11.80 -0.42 -1.41
CA THR A 54 11.22 0.59 -0.52
C THR A 54 9.86 1.00 -1.05
N SER A 55 8.83 0.79 -0.24
CA SER A 55 7.47 1.20 -0.54
C SER A 55 7.10 2.42 0.29
N VAL A 56 6.49 3.41 -0.36
CA VAL A 56 5.97 4.64 0.26
C VAL A 56 4.49 4.76 -0.06
N VAL A 57 3.66 4.72 0.97
CA VAL A 57 2.23 5.00 0.89
C VAL A 57 1.99 6.41 1.40
N LYS A 58 1.49 7.29 0.52
CA LYS A 58 1.10 8.66 0.85
C LYS A 58 -0.42 8.76 0.94
N ALA A 59 -0.95 9.02 2.13
CA ALA A 59 -2.38 9.20 2.37
C ALA A 59 -2.74 10.70 2.50
N GLU A 60 -3.75 11.12 1.74
CA GLU A 60 -4.35 12.46 1.77
C GLU A 60 -5.78 12.37 2.32
N GLY A 61 -5.88 11.94 3.59
CA GLY A 61 -7.16 11.61 4.22
C GLY A 61 -7.89 10.50 3.47
N GLU A 62 -9.22 10.62 3.35
CA GLU A 62 -10.06 9.68 2.60
C GLU A 62 -10.23 10.04 1.11
N LYS A 63 -9.52 11.08 0.63
CA LYS A 63 -9.65 11.52 -0.77
C LYS A 63 -8.77 10.70 -1.70
N MET A 64 -7.50 10.53 -1.35
CA MET A 64 -6.50 9.97 -2.25
C MET A 64 -5.37 9.27 -1.50
N VAL A 65 -4.92 8.16 -2.05
CA VAL A 65 -3.74 7.43 -1.63
C VAL A 65 -2.81 7.28 -2.84
N THR A 66 -1.52 7.51 -2.67
CA THR A 66 -0.50 7.23 -3.68
C THR A 66 0.45 6.17 -3.15
N ILE A 67 0.61 5.07 -3.88
CA ILE A 67 1.58 4.02 -3.56
C ILE A 67 2.75 4.18 -4.53
N MET A 68 3.96 4.26 -3.99
CA MET A 68 5.20 4.34 -4.77
C MET A 68 6.12 3.23 -4.32
N ARG A 69 6.57 2.39 -5.25
CA ARG A 69 7.59 1.38 -5.00
C ARG A 69 8.86 1.77 -5.73
N ALA A 70 9.97 1.84 -5.02
CA ALA A 70 11.29 2.11 -5.56
C ALA A 70 12.17 0.85 -5.47
N GLY A 71 12.94 0.56 -6.53
CA GLY A 71 13.77 -0.65 -6.66
C GLY A 71 13.72 -1.23 -8.07
N GLY A 72 13.91 -2.55 -8.21
CA GLY A 72 14.04 -3.26 -9.50
C GLY A 72 12.91 -3.02 -10.51
N ILE A 73 11.66 -2.89 -10.06
CA ILE A 73 10.53 -2.44 -10.87
C ILE A 73 9.85 -1.28 -10.13
N SER A 74 10.08 -0.05 -10.60
CA SER A 74 9.44 1.12 -10.01
C SER A 74 7.98 1.22 -10.44
N SER A 75 7.07 1.49 -9.49
CA SER A 75 5.67 1.72 -9.80
C SER A 75 5.11 2.90 -9.01
N ARG A 76 4.11 3.58 -9.59
CA ARG A 76 3.33 4.61 -8.92
C ARG A 76 1.85 4.41 -9.21
N LEU A 77 1.09 4.07 -8.18
CA LEU A 77 -0.36 3.90 -8.27
C LEU A 77 -1.04 5.09 -7.61
N THR A 78 -2.01 5.69 -8.29
CA THR A 78 -2.84 6.78 -7.75
C THR A 78 -4.25 6.26 -7.53
N LEU A 79 -4.67 6.23 -6.26
CA LEU A 79 -5.96 5.72 -5.78
C LEU A 79 -6.76 6.92 -5.30
N GLU A 80 -7.64 7.47 -6.14
CA GLU A 80 -8.52 8.58 -5.78
C GLU A 80 -9.95 8.07 -5.68
N LYS A 81 -10.60 8.33 -4.56
CA LYS A 81 -11.94 7.83 -4.28
C LYS A 81 -12.92 8.28 -5.36
N ASP A 82 -13.72 7.34 -5.85
CA ASP A 82 -14.74 7.52 -6.89
C ASP A 82 -14.20 8.03 -8.24
N ARG A 83 -12.90 7.83 -8.50
CA ARG A 83 -12.27 8.25 -9.76
C ARG A 83 -11.38 7.15 -10.34
N ARG A 84 -11.40 7.04 -11.67
CA ARG A 84 -10.47 6.18 -12.43
C ARG A 84 -9.22 6.94 -12.84
N HIS A 85 -8.06 6.33 -12.61
CA HIS A 85 -6.74 6.79 -13.08
C HIS A 85 -6.11 5.74 -13.98
N TYR A 86 -5.38 6.18 -15.00
CA TYR A 86 -4.55 5.30 -15.84
C TYR A 86 -3.10 5.41 -15.39
N CYS A 87 -2.52 4.28 -14.99
CA CYS A 87 -1.15 4.22 -14.46
C CYS A 87 -0.27 3.38 -15.40
N HIS A 88 0.99 3.77 -15.55
CA HIS A 88 2.01 2.94 -16.19
C HIS A 88 2.56 1.97 -15.15
N TYR A 89 2.48 0.68 -15.46
CA TYR A 89 3.00 -0.40 -14.65
C TYR A 89 4.14 -1.07 -15.41
N SER A 90 5.36 -0.92 -14.91
CA SER A 90 6.53 -1.57 -15.49
C SER A 90 6.47 -3.07 -15.22
N VAL A 91 6.68 -3.86 -16.26
CA VAL A 91 6.90 -5.31 -16.20
C VAL A 91 8.23 -5.63 -16.91
N PRO A 92 8.85 -6.80 -16.69
CA PRO A 92 10.16 -7.10 -17.29
C PRO A 92 10.24 -6.94 -18.81
N VAL A 93 9.10 -7.12 -19.51
CA VAL A 93 9.00 -7.05 -20.97
C VAL A 93 8.54 -5.68 -21.52
N GLY A 94 8.33 -4.67 -20.67
CA GLY A 94 7.92 -3.34 -21.10
C GLY A 94 7.01 -2.61 -20.11
N GLU A 95 6.36 -1.55 -20.57
CA GLU A 95 5.36 -0.83 -19.78
C GLU A 95 3.94 -1.25 -20.19
N MET A 96 3.09 -1.48 -19.20
CA MET A 96 1.68 -1.78 -19.37
C MET A 96 0.85 -0.63 -18.82
N MET A 97 -0.17 -0.19 -19.57
CA MET A 97 -1.15 0.76 -19.05
C MET A 97 -2.27 0.00 -18.35
N ILE A 98 -2.53 0.34 -17.09
CA ILE A 98 -3.62 -0.23 -16.30
C ILE A 98 -4.61 0.86 -15.89
N GLY A 99 -5.90 0.55 -15.90
CA GLY A 99 -6.94 1.36 -15.28
C GLY A 99 -7.10 0.99 -13.82
N ILE A 100 -7.21 1.99 -12.95
CA ILE A 100 -7.43 1.80 -11.51
C ILE A 100 -8.61 2.65 -11.10
N TYR A 101 -9.63 2.01 -10.52
CA TYR A 101 -10.79 2.70 -9.93
C TYR A 101 -10.85 2.38 -8.44
N THR A 102 -10.95 3.41 -7.61
CA THR A 102 -11.00 3.26 -6.14
C THR A 102 -12.41 3.54 -5.64
N SER A 103 -13.06 2.53 -5.07
CA SER A 103 -14.43 2.65 -4.55
C SER A 103 -14.48 3.07 -3.09
N GLN A 104 -13.40 2.83 -2.33
CA GLN A 104 -13.39 3.11 -0.90
C GLN A 104 -11.99 3.47 -0.44
N ILE A 105 -11.92 4.52 0.38
CA ILE A 105 -10.76 4.87 1.19
C ILE A 105 -11.33 5.22 2.56
N ASN A 106 -10.83 4.58 3.61
CA ASN A 106 -11.12 4.92 4.99
C ASN A 106 -9.83 5.09 5.76
N SER A 107 -9.71 6.18 6.53
CA SER A 107 -8.48 6.47 7.24
C SER A 107 -8.74 7.03 8.63
N THR A 108 -8.08 6.44 9.62
CA THR A 108 -8.00 6.92 11.00
C THR A 108 -6.58 7.34 11.37
N LEU A 109 -5.72 7.52 10.35
CA LEU A 109 -4.33 7.93 10.52
C LEU A 109 -4.25 9.27 11.26
N SER A 110 -3.47 9.27 12.34
CA SER A 110 -3.21 10.41 13.21
C SER A 110 -1.72 10.48 13.54
N GLU A 111 -1.28 11.46 14.33
CA GLU A 111 0.12 11.52 14.82
C GLU A 111 0.53 10.30 15.67
N LYS A 112 -0.43 9.56 16.23
CA LYS A 112 -0.19 8.38 17.07
C LYS A 112 -0.20 7.05 16.28
N GLY A 113 -0.27 7.13 14.95
CA GLY A 113 -0.57 5.97 14.09
C GLY A 113 -2.07 5.89 13.78
N GLY A 114 -2.55 4.69 13.49
CA GLY A 114 -3.94 4.44 13.07
C GLY A 114 -4.01 3.47 11.91
N GLU A 115 -5.11 3.54 11.16
CA GLU A 115 -5.41 2.59 10.10
C GLU A 115 -5.73 3.27 8.77
N LEU A 116 -5.44 2.57 7.69
CA LEU A 116 -5.79 2.94 6.32
C LEU A 116 -6.34 1.71 5.60
N PHE A 117 -7.60 1.79 5.17
CA PHE A 117 -8.25 0.79 4.34
C PHE A 117 -8.54 1.36 2.96
N VAL A 118 -8.25 0.60 1.90
CA VAL A 118 -8.55 0.98 0.52
C VAL A 118 -9.11 -0.20 -0.24
N LYS A 119 -10.16 0.03 -1.04
CA LYS A 119 -10.73 -0.93 -1.99
C LYS A 119 -10.72 -0.35 -3.40
N TYR A 120 -10.20 -1.12 -4.35
CA TYR A 120 -10.03 -0.69 -5.73
C TYR A 120 -10.06 -1.86 -6.72
N THR A 121 -10.31 -1.57 -7.98
CA THR A 121 -10.21 -2.53 -9.08
C THR A 121 -9.07 -2.16 -10.01
N ILE A 122 -8.45 -3.17 -10.61
CA ILE A 122 -7.52 -3.00 -11.73
C ILE A 122 -8.20 -3.54 -12.98
N ASP A 123 -8.11 -2.79 -14.08
CA ASP A 123 -8.58 -3.21 -15.40
C ASP A 123 -7.48 -3.06 -16.46
N PHE A 124 -7.49 -3.97 -17.44
CA PHE A 124 -6.61 -3.95 -18.61
C PHE A 124 -7.48 -3.99 -19.87
N ASN A 125 -7.27 -3.05 -20.80
CA ASN A 125 -8.12 -2.88 -21.98
C ASN A 125 -9.63 -2.85 -21.66
N ALA A 126 -10.00 -2.17 -20.57
CA ALA A 126 -11.37 -2.08 -20.04
C ALA A 126 -12.00 -3.40 -19.55
N SER A 127 -11.24 -4.49 -19.51
CA SER A 127 -11.64 -5.74 -18.87
C SER A 127 -11.16 -5.75 -17.42
N LEU A 128 -12.06 -6.10 -16.49
CA LEU A 128 -11.70 -6.27 -15.08
C LEU A 128 -10.61 -7.34 -14.96
N ALA A 129 -9.47 -6.97 -14.38
CA ALA A 129 -8.35 -7.87 -14.14
C ALA A 129 -8.37 -8.37 -12.68
N SER A 130 -8.66 -7.49 -11.71
CA SER A 130 -8.76 -7.89 -10.31
C SER A 130 -9.58 -6.91 -9.46
N GLU A 131 -10.20 -7.45 -8.41
CA GLU A 131 -10.69 -6.69 -7.25
C GLU A 131 -9.64 -6.76 -6.15
N ASN A 132 -9.29 -5.63 -5.54
CA ASN A 132 -8.22 -5.54 -4.56
C ASN A 132 -8.67 -4.73 -3.36
N GLU A 133 -8.21 -5.14 -2.18
CA GLU A 133 -8.28 -4.35 -0.97
C GLU A 133 -6.98 -4.45 -0.20
N PHE A 134 -6.59 -3.39 0.49
CA PHE A 134 -5.54 -3.49 1.50
C PHE A 134 -5.93 -2.72 2.76
N HIS A 135 -5.43 -3.22 3.87
CA HIS A 135 -5.53 -2.62 5.19
C HIS A 135 -4.14 -2.45 5.77
N ILE A 136 -3.76 -1.21 6.08
CA ILE A 136 -2.51 -0.88 6.75
C ILE A 136 -2.83 -0.42 8.17
N THR A 137 -2.11 -0.99 9.14
CA THR A 137 -2.13 -0.59 10.54
C THR A 137 -0.75 -0.09 10.92
N VAL A 138 -0.70 1.11 11.51
CA VAL A 138 0.52 1.78 11.95
C VAL A 138 0.48 1.91 13.46
N LYS A 139 1.46 1.32 14.16
CA LYS A 139 1.60 1.39 15.62
C LYS A 139 3.00 1.84 16.02
N HIS A 140 3.11 2.68 17.04
CA HIS A 140 4.41 3.01 17.61
C HIS A 140 5.01 1.77 18.27
N LYS A 141 6.32 1.54 18.11
CA LYS A 141 6.99 0.36 18.69
C LYS A 141 6.82 0.27 20.20
N ASN A 142 6.87 1.40 20.90
CA ASN A 142 6.74 1.42 22.36
C ASN A 142 5.35 1.00 22.85
N ASP A 143 4.31 1.12 22.02
CA ASP A 143 2.94 0.72 22.38
C ASP A 143 2.73 -0.80 22.17
N SER A 144 3.69 -1.47 21.52
CA SER A 144 3.66 -2.93 21.28
C SER A 144 4.31 -3.72 22.42
N ALA A 145 5.01 -3.04 23.33
CA ALA A 145 5.76 -3.63 24.43
C ALA A 145 4.89 -3.97 25.67
N GLU A 146 3.64 -3.52 25.73
CA GLU A 146 2.73 -3.80 26.88
C GLU A 146 1.95 -5.12 26.77
N LEU A 147 2.15 -5.92 25.71
CA LEU A 147 1.45 -7.21 25.51
C LEU A 147 2.25 -8.45 25.94
N VAL A 148 3.37 -8.27 26.65
CA VAL A 148 4.14 -9.38 27.23
C VAL A 148 4.47 -9.08 28.70
N LEU A 149 3.46 -9.21 29.57
CA LEU A 149 3.63 -9.47 31.00
C LEU A 149 2.57 -10.47 31.45
#